data_AF-A0A0A8X9X1-F1
#
_entry.id   AF-A0A0A8X9X1-F1
#
_cell.length_a   1.000
_cell.length_b   1.000
_cell.length_c   1.000
_cell.angle_alpha   90.00
_cell.angle_beta   90.00
_cell.angle_gamma   90.00
#
_symmetry.space_group_name_H-M   'P 1'
#
loop_
_entity.id
_entity.type
_entity.pdbx_description
1 polymer ?
#
loop_
_entity_poly.entity_id
_entity_poly.type
_entity_poly.pdbx_seq_one_letter_code
_entity_poly.pdbx_strand_id
1 'polypeptide(L)' 'MGIGFNMNRINPNQTQVFFEDGRYETLTDAELEAFLSEASLSEREETTGQDLLN' A
#
# COMPACT_ATOMS: atom_id res chain seq x y z
N MET A 1 8.21 6.29 -6.95
CA MET A 1 8.40 6.14 -5.50
C MET A 1 7.45 5.05 -5.04
N GLY A 2 7.97 3.87 -4.69
CA GLY A 2 7.14 2.82 -4.09
C GLY A 2 6.49 3.35 -2.81
N ILE A 3 5.27 2.92 -2.54
CA ILE A 3 4.53 3.34 -1.36
C ILE A 3 5.18 2.63 -0.16
N GLY A 4 6.09 3.31 0.53
CA GLY A 4 6.68 2.79 1.75
C GLY A 4 5.63 2.77 2.86
N PHE A 5 5.16 1.60 3.26
CA PHE A 5 4.32 1.47 4.44
C PHE A 5 4.70 0.22 5.25
N ASN A 6 4.47 0.28 6.55
CA ASN A 6 4.64 -0.85 7.46
C ASN A 6 3.26 -1.30 7.97
N MET A 7 3.08 -2.60 8.19
CA MET A 7 1.81 -3.14 8.67
C MET A 7 2.01 -3.86 10.01
N ASN A 8 1.12 -3.58 10.95
CA ASN A 8 1.05 -4.25 12.24
C ASN A 8 -0.36 -4.80 12.48
N ARG A 9 -0.48 -6.12 12.59
CA ARG A 9 -1.77 -6.76 12.87
C ARG A 9 -2.10 -6.61 14.36
N ILE A 10 -3.09 -5.79 14.67
CA ILE A 10 -3.48 -5.51 16.06
C ILE A 10 -4.51 -6.53 16.58
N ASN A 11 -5.32 -7.10 15.70
CA ASN A 11 -6.23 -8.21 16.03
C ASN A 11 -6.64 -8.99 14.76
N PRO A 12 -7.38 -10.10 14.87
CA PRO A 12 -7.73 -10.93 13.72
C PRO A 12 -8.50 -10.21 12.61
N ASN A 13 -9.21 -9.12 12.91
CA ASN A 13 -10.04 -8.41 11.94
C ASN A 13 -9.53 -7.00 11.61
N GLN A 14 -8.40 -6.58 12.20
CA GLN A 14 -7.88 -5.22 12.04
C GLN A 14 -6.35 -5.20 11.96
N THR A 15 -5.87 -4.42 11.01
CA THR A 15 -4.45 -4.17 10.75
C THR A 15 -4.19 -2.67 10.74
N GLN A 16 -3.11 -2.25 11.40
CA GLN A 16 -2.67 -0.87 11.39
C GLN A 16 -1.58 -0.69 10.34
N VAL A 17 -1.80 0.22 9.40
CA VAL A 17 -0.86 0.60 8.35
C VAL A 17 -0.17 1.89 8.76
N PHE A 18 1.16 1.91 8.77
CA PHE A 18 1.99 3.06 9.07
C PHE A 18 2.61 3.59 7.78
N PHE A 19 2.45 4.88 7.53
CA PHE A 19 2.98 5.58 6.36
C PHE A 19 4.29 6.30 6.69
N GLU A 20 5.11 6.59 5.67
CA GLU A 20 6.40 7.28 5.88
C GLU A 20 6.27 8.70 6.44
N ASP A 21 5.10 9.33 6.28
CA ASP A 21 4.79 10.64 6.86
C ASP A 21 4.45 10.59 8.35
N GLY A 22 4.53 9.40 8.96
CA GLY A 22 4.28 9.17 10.38
C GLY A 22 2.80 9.04 10.73
N ARG A 23 1.89 9.09 9.74
CA ARG A 23 0.49 8.74 9.96
C ARG A 23 0.31 7.24 10.07
N TYR A 24 -0.77 6.85 10.74
CA TYR A 24 -1.23 5.48 10.73
C TYR A 24 -2.73 5.42 10.51
N GLU A 25 -3.18 4.36 9.84
CA GLU A 25 -4.59 4.08 9.63
C GLU A 25 -4.89 2.66 10.11
N THR A 26 -6.08 2.46 10.67
CA THR A 26 -6.53 1.12 11.11
C THR A 26 -7.57 0.63 10.14
N LEU A 27 -7.22 -0.41 9.40
CA LEU A 27 -8.03 -1.02 8.37
C LEU A 27 -8.59 -2.34 8.86
N THR A 28 -9.82 -2.64 8.49
CA THR A 28 -10.35 -4.01 8.54
C THR A 28 -9.68 -4.89 7.48
N ASP A 29 -9.82 -6.21 7.58
CA ASP A 29 -9.27 -7.13 6.57
C ASP A 29 -9.77 -6.78 5.15
N ALA A 30 -11.06 -6.44 5.01
CA ALA A 30 -11.63 -6.07 3.71
C ALA A 30 -11.05 -4.75 3.16
N GLU A 31 -10.84 -3.76 4.03
CA GLU A 31 -10.23 -2.49 3.64
C GLU A 31 -8.74 -2.65 3.33
N LEU A 32 -8.04 -3.51 4.07
CA LEU A 32 -6.63 -3.83 3.84
C LEU A 32 -6.44 -4.51 2.48
N GLU A 33 -7.29 -5.47 2.12
CA GLU A 33 -7.21 -6.12 0.80
C GLU A 33 -7.42 -5.13 -0.34
N ALA A 34 -8.39 -4.22 -0.20
CA ALA A 34 -8.61 -3.14 -1.17
C ALA A 34 -7.37 -2.23 -1.27
N PHE A 35 -6.85 -1.79 -0.12
CA PHE A 35 -5.66 -0.94 -0.05
C PHE A 35 -4.43 -1.59 -0.71
N LEU A 36 -4.18 -2.87 -0.43
CA LEU A 36 -3.05 -3.61 -1.04
C LEU A 36 -3.25 -3.80 -2.55
N SER A 37 -4.48 -4.03 -3.00
CA SER A 37 -4.81 -4.10 -4.42
C SER A 37 -4.47 -2.79 -5.14
N GLU A 38 -4.91 -1.65 -4.60
CA GLU A 38 -4.61 -0.32 -5.15
C GLU A 38 -3.10 0.01 -5.11
N ALA A 39 -2.41 -0.35 -4.03
CA ALA A 39 -0.98 -0.17 -3.89
C ALA A 39 -0.19 -0.99 -4.93
N SER A 40 -0.57 -2.26 -5.12
CA SER A 40 0.06 -3.15 -6.09
C SER A 40 -0.14 -2.70 -7.55
N LEU A 41 -1.25 -2.01 -7.84
CA LEU A 41 -1.50 -1.40 -9.14
C LEU A 41 -0.63 -0.17 -9.36
N SER A 42 -0.48 0.67 -8.33
CA SER A 42 0.38 1.85 -8.36
C SER A 42 1.86 1.50 -8.60
N GLU A 43 2.34 0.37 -8.06
CA GLU A 43 3.70 -0.13 -8.32
C GLU A 43 3.89 -0.65 -9.75
N ARG A 44 2.83 -1.11 -10.46
CA ARG A 44 2.92 -1.63 -11.84
C ARG A 44 2.85 -0.55 -12.90
N GLU A 45 2.16 0.56 -12.63
CA GLU A 45 2.07 1.68 -13.58
C GLU A 45 3.39 2.48 -13.65
N GLU A 46 4.17 2.55 -12.58
CA GLU A 46 5.47 3.24 -12.58
C GLU A 46 6.53 2.49 -13.43
N THR A 47 6.44 1.17 -13.54
CA THR A 47 7.36 0.35 -14.35
C THR A 47 6.99 0.30 -15.83
N THR A 48 5.77 0.68 -16.20
CA THR A 48 5.31 0.66 -17.60
C THR A 48 5.50 2.02 -18.31
N GLY A 49 5.85 3.08 -17.56
CA GLY A 49 6.07 4.43 -18.10
C GLY A 49 7.50 4.77 -18.52
N GLN A 50 8.47 3.86 -18.36
CA GLN A 50 9.90 4.15 -18.58
C GLN A 50 10.52 3.48 -19.83
N ASP A 51 9.73 2.81 -20.67
CA ASP A 51 10.25 2.07 -21.84
C ASP A 51 10.01 2.75 -23.21
N LEU A 52 9.64 4.04 -23.27
CA LEU A 52 9.36 4.74 -24.55
C LEU A 52 10.27 5.94 -24.86
N LEU A 53 11.49 5.97 -24.32
CA LEU A 53 12.52 6.93 -24.71
C LEU A 53 13.84 6.20 -25.00
N ASN A 54 13.89 5.50 -26.13
CA ASN A 54 15.14 5.18 -26.85
C ASN A 54 14.86 5.04 -28.35
#